data_AF-A0A3P8XAJ4-F1
#
_entry.id   AF-A0A3P8XAJ4-F1
#
_cell.length_a   1.000
_cell.length_b   1.000
_cell.length_c   1.000
_cell.angle_alpha   90.00
_cell.angle_beta   90.00
_cell.angle_gamma   90.00
#
_symmetry.space_group_name_H-M   'P 1'
#
loop_
_entity.id
_entity.type
_entity.pdbx_description
1 polymer ?
#
loop_
_entity_poly.entity_id
_entity_poly.type
_entity_poly.pdbx_seq_one_letter_code
_entity_poly.pdbx_strand_id
1 'polypeptide(L)'
;MSSSMYPSAAPAGCPAYNPKFGHSNNRQYPLPPAFLQHQQRIAEAQRNIANTNFRGQPLPACHPVIPPYDWKFNPSTSPLPSHPPGTNESAMANGKKRHSGDHSPYNLKRQRFSTPVPQHGSPPVSCSSSSVPRPIRIQHSPLSPQHCAPQMPPLCGESPCSSLLDYAKDKLSGQMVELFEACQQQLSDLERKELCRAQLQREIQRLFPLARLYLAGSSLNGFGSRNSDADLCLVIQAAPVDQRNDAVYVLSLIQQLFYRLSYIERPQLIRAKVPILKFRDKVSGVEFDLNVNNTVGIRNTFLLRSYANTEQRVRPIILVIKRWARHHGINDASKGTLSSYTLVLMVLHYLQTLPEPVIPSLQKEYPECFSPTMEIHLVPERPKDIPLYSSSNDASLGELLLGFLKYYASVFSWDKQVISVREAKALPKSNSLEWRDKFICVEEPFDGTNTARAVHEKVKFDAIKAQFTESWQVLQLRKDLNFILPVRNTIQSR
;
A
#
# COMPACT_ATOMS: atom_id res chain seq x y z
N MET A 1 4.62 -73.94 29.20
CA MET A 1 4.71 -75.07 28.25
C MET A 1 5.33 -74.51 26.98
N SER A 2 6.67 -74.45 26.89
CA SER A 2 7.57 -75.49 26.32
C SER A 2 7.55 -75.46 24.78
N SER A 3 8.55 -74.89 24.08
CA SER A 3 9.91 -75.45 23.79
C SER A 3 9.83 -76.70 22.90
N SER A 4 10.60 -76.93 21.83
CA SER A 4 11.84 -76.35 21.25
C SER A 4 11.88 -76.63 19.71
N MET A 5 12.80 -76.17 18.83
CA MET A 5 14.26 -76.38 18.75
C MET A 5 14.88 -75.58 17.55
N TYR A 6 16.18 -75.29 17.60
CA TYR A 6 17.06 -74.74 16.51
C TYR A 6 18.28 -75.69 16.33
N PRO A 7 18.97 -75.73 15.16
CA PRO A 7 20.21 -74.96 14.92
C PRO A 7 20.34 -74.40 13.47
N SER A 8 20.89 -73.22 13.17
CA SER A 8 22.28 -72.69 13.29
C SER A 8 23.28 -73.15 12.20
N ALA A 9 23.71 -72.21 11.34
CA ALA A 9 25.02 -72.14 10.69
C ALA A 9 25.25 -70.73 10.08
N ALA A 10 26.49 -70.22 10.08
CA ALA A 10 26.86 -68.86 9.66
C ALA A 10 28.07 -68.89 8.65
N PRO A 11 28.81 -67.79 8.33
CA PRO A 11 29.00 -67.42 6.93
C PRO A 11 30.45 -67.54 6.38
N ALA A 12 30.57 -67.45 5.05
CA ALA A 12 31.82 -67.21 4.31
C ALA A 12 31.55 -66.17 3.21
N GLY A 13 32.49 -65.33 2.76
CA GLY A 13 33.89 -65.13 3.15
C GLY A 13 34.57 -64.26 2.08
N CYS A 14 35.26 -63.18 2.45
CA CYS A 14 35.87 -62.25 1.49
C CYS A 14 37.15 -62.82 0.85
N PRO A 15 37.48 -62.44 -0.40
CA PRO A 15 38.85 -62.47 -0.90
C PRO A 15 39.47 -61.06 -1.03
N ALA A 16 40.78 -61.02 -0.84
CA ALA A 16 41.63 -59.86 -0.60
C ALA A 16 41.85 -58.88 -1.76
N TYR A 17 42.24 -57.66 -1.39
CA TYR A 17 42.96 -56.69 -2.22
C TYR A 17 44.38 -57.17 -2.56
N ASN A 18 44.88 -56.86 -3.76
CA ASN A 18 46.30 -56.52 -3.96
C ASN A 18 46.47 -55.62 -5.22
N PRO A 19 47.36 -54.60 -5.21
CA PRO A 19 47.32 -53.53 -6.21
C PRO A 19 48.25 -53.75 -7.41
N LYS A 20 47.93 -53.13 -8.54
CA LYS A 20 48.89 -52.85 -9.63
C LYS A 20 48.76 -51.40 -10.11
N PHE A 21 49.90 -50.71 -10.15
CA PHE A 21 50.04 -49.38 -10.75
C PHE A 21 49.82 -49.44 -12.27
N GLY A 22 49.26 -48.37 -12.88
CA GLY A 22 49.20 -48.27 -14.34
C GLY A 22 48.27 -47.20 -14.93
N HIS A 23 48.76 -45.96 -14.99
CA HIS A 23 48.40 -44.88 -15.94
C HIS A 23 46.93 -44.45 -16.16
N SER A 24 46.68 -43.19 -15.81
CA SER A 24 46.03 -42.15 -16.64
C SER A 24 45.04 -42.60 -17.73
N ASN A 25 43.74 -42.36 -17.50
CA ASN A 25 42.91 -41.81 -18.57
C ASN A 25 41.73 -40.98 -18.03
N ASN A 26 41.67 -39.73 -18.46
CA ASN A 26 40.62 -38.78 -18.08
C ASN A 26 39.36 -39.05 -18.92
N ARG A 27 38.34 -39.69 -18.35
CA ARG A 27 37.03 -39.88 -19.00
C ARG A 27 35.93 -39.26 -18.16
N GLN A 28 35.45 -38.10 -18.62
CA GLN A 28 34.19 -37.53 -18.17
C GLN A 28 33.05 -38.50 -18.49
N TYR A 29 32.28 -38.90 -17.48
CA TYR A 29 31.01 -39.59 -17.70
C TYR A 29 30.00 -38.58 -18.26
N PRO A 30 29.38 -38.81 -19.43
CA PRO A 30 28.35 -37.92 -19.95
C PRO A 30 27.12 -37.96 -19.03
N LEU A 31 26.56 -36.79 -18.74
CA LEU A 31 25.33 -36.65 -17.97
C LEU A 31 24.17 -37.39 -18.65
N PRO A 32 23.20 -37.96 -17.89
CA PRO A 32 22.08 -38.70 -18.46
C PRO A 32 21.30 -37.87 -19.50
N PRO A 33 20.80 -38.47 -20.61
CA PRO A 33 20.11 -37.74 -21.68
C PRO A 33 18.93 -36.86 -21.20
N ALA A 34 18.24 -37.28 -20.14
CA ALA A 34 17.14 -36.52 -19.53
C ALA A 34 17.61 -35.16 -18.94
N PHE A 35 18.85 -35.07 -18.44
CA PHE A 35 19.41 -33.84 -17.88
C PHE A 35 19.78 -32.84 -18.99
N LEU A 36 20.35 -33.36 -20.09
CA LEU A 36 20.64 -32.59 -21.30
C LEU A 36 19.36 -32.07 -21.97
N GLN A 37 18.32 -32.90 -22.11
CA GLN A 37 17.02 -32.47 -22.63
C GLN A 37 16.29 -31.43 -21.74
N HIS A 38 16.55 -31.43 -20.43
CA HIS A 38 16.01 -30.41 -19.53
C HIS A 38 16.76 -29.08 -19.67
N GLN A 39 18.10 -29.11 -19.73
CA GLN A 39 18.91 -27.92 -19.99
C GLN A 39 18.69 -27.35 -21.39
N GLN A 40 18.52 -28.19 -22.42
CA GLN A 40 18.14 -27.75 -23.76
C GLN A 40 16.76 -27.09 -23.76
N ARG A 41 15.74 -27.68 -23.13
CA ARG A 41 14.42 -27.02 -23.01
C ARG A 41 14.47 -25.69 -22.26
N ILE A 42 15.33 -25.55 -21.24
CA ILE A 42 15.55 -24.26 -20.57
C ILE A 42 16.23 -23.26 -21.52
N ALA A 43 17.26 -23.68 -22.27
CA ALA A 43 17.95 -22.81 -23.23
C ALA A 43 17.07 -22.43 -24.44
N GLU A 44 16.21 -23.33 -24.90
CA GLU A 44 15.22 -23.09 -25.96
C GLU A 44 14.10 -22.18 -25.47
N ALA A 45 13.60 -22.37 -24.24
CA ALA A 45 12.67 -21.43 -23.62
C ALA A 45 13.30 -20.02 -23.45
N GLN A 46 14.56 -19.95 -23.02
CA GLN A 46 15.31 -18.69 -22.92
C GLN A 46 15.49 -17.99 -24.28
N ARG A 47 15.77 -18.73 -25.36
CA ARG A 47 15.83 -18.17 -26.72
C ARG A 47 14.46 -17.76 -27.25
N ASN A 48 13.42 -18.55 -27.00
CA ASN A 48 12.08 -18.27 -27.51
C ASN A 48 11.46 -17.04 -26.82
N ILE A 49 11.64 -16.86 -25.51
CA ILE A 49 11.12 -15.69 -24.77
C ILE A 49 11.75 -14.36 -25.24
N ALA A 50 12.97 -14.39 -25.80
CA ALA A 50 13.61 -13.18 -26.32
C ALA A 50 12.94 -12.62 -27.59
N ASN A 51 12.37 -13.49 -28.44
CA ASN A 51 11.84 -13.13 -29.77
C ASN A 51 10.36 -13.47 -29.98
N THR A 52 9.71 -14.17 -29.04
CA THR A 52 8.29 -14.56 -29.14
C THR A 52 7.53 -14.23 -27.85
N ASN A 53 6.23 -14.03 -27.96
CA ASN A 53 5.35 -13.91 -26.80
C ASN A 53 5.17 -15.27 -26.08
N PHE A 54 4.52 -15.28 -24.91
CA PHE A 54 4.26 -16.52 -24.15
C PHE A 54 3.44 -17.59 -24.91
N ARG A 55 2.91 -17.26 -26.10
CA ARG A 55 2.19 -18.18 -27.02
C ARG A 55 3.01 -18.58 -28.25
N GLY A 56 4.30 -18.27 -28.29
CA GLY A 56 5.21 -18.65 -29.38
C GLY A 56 5.06 -17.85 -30.68
N GLN A 57 4.31 -16.73 -30.68
CA GLN A 57 4.25 -15.86 -31.85
C GLN A 57 5.38 -14.83 -31.84
N PRO A 58 5.99 -14.49 -33.00
CA PRO A 58 7.01 -13.47 -33.12
C PRO A 58 6.57 -12.13 -32.52
N LEU A 59 7.45 -11.48 -31.76
CA LEU A 59 7.21 -10.12 -31.29
C LEU A 59 7.28 -9.15 -32.49
N PRO A 60 6.30 -8.24 -32.67
CA PRO A 60 6.35 -7.26 -33.74
C PRO A 60 7.55 -6.32 -33.54
N ALA A 61 8.28 -6.02 -34.62
CA ALA A 61 9.60 -5.39 -34.61
C ALA A 61 9.65 -3.95 -34.03
N CYS A 62 8.50 -3.34 -33.72
CA CYS A 62 8.39 -2.00 -33.15
C CYS A 62 7.46 -2.02 -31.92
N HIS A 63 7.97 -2.48 -30.78
CA HIS A 63 7.48 -1.97 -29.49
C HIS A 63 8.23 -0.68 -29.16
N PRO A 64 7.57 0.38 -28.64
CA PRO A 64 8.29 1.51 -28.09
C PRO A 64 9.18 0.99 -26.96
N VAL A 65 10.47 1.34 -26.98
CA VAL A 65 11.39 1.10 -25.87
C VAL A 65 10.87 1.93 -24.70
N ILE A 66 10.02 1.30 -23.87
CA ILE A 66 9.47 1.97 -22.69
C ILE A 66 10.67 2.41 -21.83
N PRO A 67 10.77 3.70 -21.48
CA PRO A 67 12.00 4.28 -20.94
C PRO A 67 12.47 3.59 -19.64
N PRO A 68 13.76 3.76 -19.28
CA PRO A 68 14.25 3.31 -17.98
C PRO A 68 13.43 3.96 -16.87
N TYR A 69 12.91 3.14 -15.96
CA TYR A 69 12.28 3.64 -14.74
C TYR A 69 13.36 4.07 -13.76
N ASP A 70 13.65 5.36 -13.77
CA ASP A 70 14.47 6.06 -12.79
C ASP A 70 13.55 6.64 -11.71
N TRP A 71 13.64 6.14 -10.47
CA TRP A 71 12.85 6.66 -9.37
C TRP A 71 13.45 7.99 -8.90
N LYS A 72 12.81 9.10 -9.27
CA LYS A 72 13.23 10.43 -8.83
C LYS A 72 12.51 10.81 -7.54
N PHE A 73 13.27 10.92 -6.45
CA PHE A 73 12.80 11.52 -5.21
C PHE A 73 12.41 12.99 -5.45
N ASN A 74 11.28 13.43 -4.88
CA ASN A 74 10.88 14.84 -4.89
C ASN A 74 10.99 15.38 -3.45
N PRO A 75 11.96 16.27 -3.13
CA PRO A 75 12.29 16.64 -1.75
C PRO A 75 11.20 17.35 -0.95
N SER A 76 10.16 17.85 -1.61
CA SER A 76 9.02 18.60 -1.06
C SER A 76 8.09 17.81 -0.10
N THR A 77 8.57 16.69 0.44
CA THR A 77 7.80 15.77 1.30
C THR A 77 8.49 15.43 2.63
N SER A 78 9.52 16.18 3.02
CA SER A 78 10.26 15.97 4.27
C SER A 78 9.82 16.93 5.38
N PRO A 79 9.46 16.46 6.59
CA PRO A 79 9.51 17.28 7.79
C PRO A 79 10.96 17.71 8.07
N LEU A 80 11.14 18.87 8.70
CA LEU A 80 12.45 19.39 9.09
C LEU A 80 13.22 18.42 10.00
N PRO A 81 14.57 18.36 9.93
CA PRO A 81 15.36 17.50 10.78
C PRO A 81 15.24 17.92 12.26
N SER A 82 14.89 16.97 13.12
CA SER A 82 14.84 17.17 14.58
C SER A 82 16.24 17.45 15.14
N HIS A 83 16.40 18.57 15.86
CA HIS A 83 17.63 18.88 16.57
C HIS A 83 17.95 17.82 17.66
N PRO A 84 19.25 17.56 17.96
CA PRO A 84 19.65 16.64 19.02
C PRO A 84 19.27 17.18 20.40
N PRO A 85 19.05 16.30 21.41
CA PRO A 85 18.68 16.72 22.76
C PRO A 85 19.86 17.43 23.44
N GLY A 86 19.70 18.73 23.70
CA GLY A 86 20.63 19.50 24.53
C GLY A 86 20.53 19.06 25.99
N THR A 87 21.64 18.56 26.54
CA THR A 87 21.83 18.38 27.98
C THR A 87 21.86 19.74 28.68
N ASN A 88 21.09 19.90 29.76
CA ASN A 88 21.52 20.71 30.91
C ASN A 88 20.71 20.34 32.16
N GLU A 89 21.42 20.03 33.24
CA GLU A 89 20.88 19.89 34.59
C GLU A 89 20.90 21.24 35.32
N SER A 90 19.87 21.52 36.12
CA SER A 90 19.88 22.27 37.40
C SER A 90 18.44 22.75 37.67
N ALA A 91 17.67 22.09 38.53
CA ALA A 91 17.68 22.20 39.99
C ALA A 91 17.16 23.55 40.52
N MET A 92 15.95 23.55 41.12
CA MET A 92 15.74 23.73 42.56
C MET A 92 14.26 23.56 42.95
N ALA A 93 14.01 23.38 44.25
CA ALA A 93 12.75 22.89 44.80
C ALA A 93 11.92 23.97 45.53
N ASN A 94 10.60 23.73 45.63
CA ASN A 94 9.64 24.08 46.69
C ASN A 94 8.21 24.10 46.09
N GLY A 95 7.13 23.68 46.75
CA GLY A 95 6.98 23.12 48.10
C GLY A 95 5.58 22.49 48.33
N LYS A 96 5.34 22.02 49.56
CA LYS A 96 4.16 21.23 50.01
C LYS A 96 2.82 21.99 49.94
N LYS A 97 1.70 21.32 49.63
CA LYS A 97 0.63 20.94 50.62
C LYS A 97 -0.56 20.14 50.02
N ARG A 98 -1.45 19.69 50.90
CA ARG A 98 -2.49 18.63 50.74
C ARG A 98 -3.93 19.19 50.71
N HIS A 99 -4.87 18.25 50.47
CA HIS A 99 -6.34 18.22 50.65
C HIS A 99 -7.13 18.44 49.35
N SER A 100 -7.93 17.51 48.83
CA SER A 100 -9.03 16.68 49.40
C SER A 100 -10.29 17.49 49.71
N GLY A 101 -11.35 17.26 48.94
CA GLY A 101 -12.67 17.86 49.10
C GLY A 101 -13.67 17.12 48.21
N ASP A 102 -14.50 16.30 48.83
CA ASP A 102 -15.56 15.52 48.19
C ASP A 102 -16.84 16.37 48.02
N HIS A 103 -17.83 15.85 47.27
CA HIS A 103 -19.26 16.22 47.20
C HIS A 103 -19.84 16.70 45.85
N SER A 104 -20.61 15.78 45.26
CA SER A 104 -21.94 16.03 44.64
C SER A 104 -23.02 16.02 45.75
N PRO A 105 -24.36 16.22 45.52
CA PRO A 105 -25.08 16.31 44.24
C PRO A 105 -26.26 17.33 44.16
N TYR A 106 -26.93 17.32 43.00
CA TYR A 106 -28.27 17.83 42.67
C TYR A 106 -28.57 19.34 42.71
N ASN A 107 -29.02 19.86 41.56
CA ASN A 107 -30.35 20.48 41.50
C ASN A 107 -30.97 20.41 40.10
N LEU A 108 -32.31 20.29 40.07
CA LEU A 108 -33.13 20.20 38.86
C LEU A 108 -33.64 21.58 38.44
N LYS A 109 -33.74 21.85 37.13
CA LYS A 109 -34.90 22.60 36.60
C LYS A 109 -35.16 22.33 35.11
N ARG A 110 -36.45 22.21 34.79
CA ARG A 110 -37.06 21.87 33.50
C ARG A 110 -37.89 23.08 33.05
N GLN A 111 -37.89 23.40 31.74
CA GLN A 111 -38.95 24.05 30.92
C GLN A 111 -38.31 24.74 29.70
N ARG A 112 -38.96 24.93 28.53
CA ARG A 112 -40.15 24.29 27.90
C ARG A 112 -40.07 24.53 26.37
N PHE A 113 -40.86 23.81 25.59
CA PHE A 113 -40.98 23.96 24.12
C PHE A 113 -41.54 25.33 23.68
N SER A 114 -41.22 25.74 22.44
CA SER A 114 -42.17 26.33 21.46
C SER A 114 -41.56 26.47 20.06
N THR A 115 -42.21 25.88 19.05
CA THR A 115 -42.12 26.21 17.61
C THR A 115 -43.39 26.91 17.17
N PRO A 116 -43.37 27.74 16.11
CA PRO A 116 -44.09 27.34 14.89
C PRO A 116 -43.37 27.67 13.56
N VAL A 117 -44.04 27.37 12.44
CA VAL A 117 -43.52 27.21 11.05
C VAL A 117 -44.34 28.13 10.08
N PRO A 118 -44.29 27.98 8.74
CA PRO A 118 -43.39 28.59 7.74
C PRO A 118 -44.00 29.77 6.93
N GLN A 119 -43.23 30.40 6.02
CA GLN A 119 -43.78 31.06 4.81
C GLN A 119 -42.89 30.86 3.55
N HIS A 120 -43.53 30.90 2.37
CA HIS A 120 -42.98 30.71 1.02
C HIS A 120 -42.48 32.02 0.38
N GLY A 121 -41.59 31.95 -0.63
CA GLY A 121 -41.39 33.04 -1.60
C GLY A 121 -40.19 32.88 -2.57
N SER A 122 -40.47 32.65 -3.85
CA SER A 122 -39.62 32.99 -5.02
C SER A 122 -40.24 34.23 -5.70
N PRO A 123 -39.59 35.05 -6.59
CA PRO A 123 -38.82 34.65 -7.80
C PRO A 123 -37.70 35.71 -8.15
N PRO A 124 -37.37 36.10 -9.42
CA PRO A 124 -37.33 35.44 -10.74
C PRO A 124 -35.93 35.49 -11.45
N VAL A 125 -35.89 35.07 -12.72
CA VAL A 125 -34.71 34.96 -13.64
C VAL A 125 -34.51 36.20 -14.52
N SER A 126 -33.29 36.45 -15.01
CA SER A 126 -33.05 37.20 -16.27
C SER A 126 -31.80 36.69 -17.04
N CYS A 127 -31.83 36.81 -18.38
CA CYS A 127 -30.77 36.36 -19.31
C CYS A 127 -30.47 37.42 -20.38
N SER A 128 -29.19 37.63 -20.72
CA SER A 128 -28.69 38.29 -21.94
C SER A 128 -27.15 38.14 -21.97
N SER A 129 -26.50 37.44 -22.92
CA SER A 129 -26.34 37.61 -24.38
C SER A 129 -24.98 38.22 -24.77
N SER A 130 -24.04 37.33 -25.12
CA SER A 130 -23.03 37.43 -26.19
C SER A 130 -22.58 38.80 -26.74
N SER A 131 -21.27 39.01 -26.83
CA SER A 131 -20.63 39.73 -27.94
C SER A 131 -19.21 39.22 -28.22
N VAL A 132 -18.81 39.23 -29.49
CA VAL A 132 -17.49 38.82 -30.02
C VAL A 132 -17.03 39.90 -31.00
N PRO A 133 -15.72 40.22 -31.03
CA PRO A 133 -15.10 40.53 -32.33
C PRO A 133 -13.74 39.84 -32.59
N ARG A 134 -13.50 39.55 -33.87
CA ARG A 134 -12.21 39.27 -34.55
C ARG A 134 -11.91 40.47 -35.49
N PRO A 135 -10.89 40.45 -36.38
CA PRO A 135 -9.44 40.25 -36.18
C PRO A 135 -8.59 41.34 -36.91
N ILE A 136 -7.29 41.51 -36.61
CA ILE A 136 -6.34 42.29 -37.47
C ILE A 136 -5.00 41.54 -37.66
N ARG A 137 -4.27 41.84 -38.75
CA ARG A 137 -3.26 41.00 -39.42
C ARG A 137 -1.92 41.73 -39.66
N ILE A 138 -0.81 41.12 -39.22
CA ILE A 138 0.58 41.08 -39.76
C ILE A 138 1.30 42.41 -40.13
N GLN A 139 2.54 42.58 -39.61
CA GLN A 139 3.72 43.01 -40.40
C GLN A 139 5.05 42.54 -39.76
N HIS A 140 6.12 42.55 -40.55
CA HIS A 140 7.48 42.04 -40.24
C HIS A 140 8.53 43.18 -40.48
N SER A 141 9.83 43.13 -40.16
CA SER A 141 10.73 41.99 -39.93
C SER A 141 11.63 42.10 -38.65
N PRO A 142 12.98 42.34 -38.64
CA PRO A 142 13.83 41.59 -37.69
C PRO A 142 14.81 42.41 -36.82
N LEU A 143 15.35 41.81 -35.75
CA LEU A 143 16.71 42.05 -35.23
C LEU A 143 17.11 40.99 -34.18
N SER A 144 18.42 40.86 -33.94
CA SER A 144 19.12 39.67 -33.42
C SER A 144 19.19 39.59 -31.87
N PRO A 145 19.68 38.48 -31.26
CA PRO A 145 19.28 38.09 -29.91
C PRO A 145 20.09 38.76 -28.79
N GLN A 146 19.40 39.11 -27.70
CA GLN A 146 20.03 39.41 -26.41
C GLN A 146 19.25 38.74 -25.27
N HIS A 147 20.00 38.20 -24.30
CA HIS A 147 19.45 37.62 -23.08
C HIS A 147 18.77 38.70 -22.24
N CYS A 148 17.47 38.56 -22.00
CA CYS A 148 16.80 39.23 -20.90
C CYS A 148 15.61 38.39 -20.44
N ALA A 149 15.71 37.77 -19.26
CA ALA A 149 14.58 37.09 -18.64
C ALA A 149 13.61 38.15 -18.10
N PRO A 150 12.30 38.11 -18.44
CA PRO A 150 11.35 39.04 -17.86
C PRO A 150 11.20 38.77 -16.36
N GLN A 151 11.52 39.76 -15.54
CA GLN A 151 11.24 39.72 -14.10
C GLN A 151 9.72 39.74 -13.89
N MET A 152 9.18 38.66 -13.37
CA MET A 152 7.82 38.63 -12.83
C MET A 152 7.78 39.28 -11.44
N PRO A 153 6.68 39.94 -11.05
CA PRO A 153 6.57 40.55 -9.72
C PRO A 153 6.67 39.50 -8.60
N PRO A 154 7.13 39.87 -7.39
CA PRO A 154 7.13 38.97 -6.26
C PRO A 154 5.68 38.60 -5.88
N LEU A 155 5.33 37.33 -6.06
CA LEU A 155 4.12 36.77 -5.46
C LEU A 155 4.34 36.67 -3.95
N CYS A 156 3.89 37.70 -3.25
CA CYS A 156 3.83 37.73 -1.80
C CYS A 156 2.80 36.72 -1.30
N GLY A 157 3.16 35.91 -0.30
CA GLY A 157 2.25 34.93 0.32
C GLY A 157 2.85 33.54 0.47
N GLU A 158 3.88 33.40 1.31
CA GLU A 158 4.16 32.10 1.93
C GLU A 158 2.92 31.71 2.74
N SER A 159 2.12 30.79 2.20
CA SER A 159 1.07 30.14 2.98
C SER A 159 1.76 29.28 4.04
N PRO A 160 1.42 29.38 5.34
CA PRO A 160 2.05 28.57 6.35
C PRO A 160 1.89 27.10 5.99
N CYS A 161 3.00 26.36 5.95
CA CYS A 161 2.94 24.90 5.86
C CYS A 161 2.34 24.41 7.17
N SER A 162 1.02 24.23 7.18
CA SER A 162 0.25 23.81 8.36
C SER A 162 0.89 22.56 8.94
N SER A 163 1.20 22.61 10.22
CA SER A 163 1.93 21.55 10.89
C SER A 163 0.95 20.46 11.32
N LEU A 164 1.39 19.21 11.38
CA LEU A 164 0.55 18.13 11.94
C LEU A 164 0.11 18.41 13.40
N LEU A 165 0.81 19.32 14.09
CA LEU A 165 0.45 19.78 15.44
C LEU A 165 -0.83 20.63 15.45
N ASP A 166 -1.19 21.27 14.33
CA ASP A 166 -2.42 22.07 14.19
C ASP A 166 -3.68 21.21 14.38
N TYR A 167 -3.56 19.89 14.13
CA TYR A 167 -4.59 18.88 14.33
C TYR A 167 -4.35 18.01 15.58
N ALA A 168 -3.27 18.27 16.32
CA ALA A 168 -2.95 17.66 17.61
C ALA A 168 -3.63 18.38 18.79
N LYS A 169 -4.89 18.83 18.58
CA LYS A 169 -5.67 19.69 19.50
C LYS A 169 -5.98 19.07 20.87
N ASP A 170 -5.74 17.77 21.05
CA ASP A 170 -6.10 17.00 22.23
C ASP A 170 -5.12 15.84 22.49
N LYS A 171 -5.20 15.21 23.67
CA LYS A 171 -4.30 14.12 24.09
C LYS A 171 -4.28 12.94 23.11
N LEU A 172 -5.44 12.51 22.61
CA LEU A 172 -5.55 11.39 21.69
C LEU A 172 -4.90 11.75 20.35
N SER A 173 -5.17 12.94 19.83
CA SER A 173 -4.53 13.46 18.62
C SER A 173 -3.01 13.56 18.76
N GLY A 174 -2.50 14.05 19.90
CA GLY A 174 -1.06 14.07 20.19
C GLY A 174 -0.42 12.68 20.18
N GLN A 175 -1.05 11.68 20.80
CA GLN A 175 -0.60 10.29 20.77
C GLN A 175 -0.63 9.67 19.35
N MET A 176 -1.56 10.11 18.50
CA MET A 176 -1.60 9.69 17.10
C MET A 176 -0.43 10.28 16.29
N VAL A 177 -0.06 11.55 16.53
CA VAL A 177 1.12 12.17 15.91
C VAL A 177 2.42 11.50 16.42
N GLU A 178 2.58 11.30 17.73
CA GLU A 178 3.72 10.58 18.33
C GLU A 178 3.91 9.20 17.67
N LEU A 179 2.83 8.41 17.57
CA LEU A 179 2.88 7.10 16.94
C LEU A 179 3.22 7.18 15.44
N PHE A 180 2.66 8.17 14.73
CA PHE A 180 2.91 8.37 13.31
C PHE A 180 4.37 8.73 13.03
N GLU A 181 4.91 9.72 13.73
CA GLU A 181 6.30 10.17 13.56
C GLU A 181 7.30 9.05 13.86
N ALA A 182 7.07 8.29 14.94
CA ALA A 182 7.92 7.18 15.33
C ALA A 182 7.86 5.96 14.39
N CYS A 183 6.73 5.75 13.70
CA CYS A 183 6.46 4.55 12.90
C CYS A 183 6.46 4.73 11.38
N GLN A 184 6.35 5.96 10.85
CA GLN A 184 6.32 6.19 9.41
C GLN A 184 7.61 5.71 8.73
N GLN A 185 7.49 5.18 7.51
CA GLN A 185 8.64 4.75 6.72
C GLN A 185 9.59 5.94 6.48
N GLN A 186 10.87 5.78 6.82
CA GLN A 186 11.89 6.81 6.63
C GLN A 186 12.49 6.74 5.21
N LEU A 187 13.16 7.80 4.78
CA LEU A 187 13.86 7.83 3.50
C LEU A 187 14.86 6.66 3.37
N SER A 188 15.66 6.42 4.40
CA SER A 188 16.61 5.29 4.45
C SER A 188 15.96 3.90 4.53
N ASP A 189 14.67 3.81 4.88
CA ASP A 189 13.92 2.55 4.75
C ASP A 189 13.51 2.33 3.29
N LEU A 190 13.20 3.39 2.54
CA LEU A 190 12.84 3.34 1.12
C LEU A 190 14.07 3.17 0.21
N GLU A 191 15.17 3.87 0.47
CA GLU A 191 16.43 3.76 -0.29
C GLU A 191 16.95 2.32 -0.32
N ARG A 192 16.94 1.63 0.84
CA ARG A 192 17.30 0.21 0.94
C ARG A 192 16.42 -0.69 0.06
N LYS A 193 15.11 -0.41 0.00
CA LYS A 193 14.16 -1.15 -0.84
C LYS A 193 14.40 -0.89 -2.33
N GLU A 194 14.65 0.37 -2.70
CA GLU A 194 14.91 0.78 -4.07
C GLU A 194 16.25 0.24 -4.61
N LEU A 195 17.30 0.22 -3.78
CA LEU A 195 18.58 -0.43 -4.11
C LEU A 195 18.39 -1.94 -4.40
N CYS A 196 17.59 -2.63 -3.59
CA CYS A 196 17.27 -4.04 -3.82
C CYS A 196 16.46 -4.22 -5.12
N ARG A 197 15.43 -3.39 -5.36
CA ARG A 197 14.64 -3.39 -6.60
C ARG A 197 15.52 -3.17 -7.83
N ALA A 198 16.39 -2.16 -7.81
CA ALA A 198 17.29 -1.84 -8.92
C ALA A 198 18.28 -2.99 -9.20
N GLN A 199 18.82 -3.63 -8.15
CA GLN A 199 19.66 -4.82 -8.29
C GLN A 199 18.88 -6.00 -8.89
N LEU A 200 17.71 -6.31 -8.35
CA LEU A 200 16.85 -7.41 -8.84
C LEU A 200 16.39 -7.19 -10.28
N GLN A 201 16.14 -5.95 -10.71
CA GLN A 201 15.83 -5.66 -12.11
C GLN A 201 16.97 -6.08 -13.03
N ARG A 202 18.23 -5.76 -12.69
CA ARG A 202 19.42 -6.16 -13.47
C ARG A 202 19.59 -7.69 -13.54
N GLU A 203 19.32 -8.38 -12.44
CA GLU A 203 19.38 -9.86 -12.39
C GLU A 203 18.27 -10.49 -13.25
N ILE A 204 17.01 -10.05 -13.09
CA ILE A 204 15.85 -10.58 -13.81
C ILE A 204 15.92 -10.27 -15.31
N GLN A 205 16.49 -9.13 -15.71
CA GLN A 205 16.68 -8.77 -17.13
C GLN A 205 17.64 -9.71 -17.87
N ARG A 206 18.45 -10.52 -17.18
CA ARG A 206 19.22 -11.61 -17.83
C ARG A 206 18.33 -12.76 -18.33
N LEU A 207 17.12 -12.91 -17.79
CA LEU A 207 16.10 -13.86 -18.24
C LEU A 207 15.03 -13.20 -19.12
N PHE A 208 14.66 -11.96 -18.80
CA PHE A 208 13.59 -11.22 -19.47
C PHE A 208 14.06 -9.80 -19.84
N PRO A 209 14.80 -9.61 -20.95
CA PRO A 209 15.49 -8.35 -21.25
C PRO A 209 14.60 -7.10 -21.31
N LEU A 210 13.34 -7.24 -21.73
CA LEU A 210 12.37 -6.14 -21.86
C LEU A 210 11.59 -5.85 -20.57
N ALA A 211 11.78 -6.64 -19.52
CA ALA A 211 10.99 -6.54 -18.30
C ALA A 211 11.38 -5.32 -17.44
N ARG A 212 10.38 -4.74 -16.74
CA ARG A 212 10.57 -3.72 -15.70
C ARG A 212 10.04 -4.22 -14.37
N LEU A 213 10.77 -3.90 -13.31
CA LEU A 213 10.42 -4.26 -11.94
C LEU A 213 10.00 -3.00 -11.19
N TYR A 214 8.72 -2.88 -10.86
CA TYR A 214 8.17 -1.74 -10.13
C TYR A 214 8.09 -2.07 -8.63
N LEU A 215 8.56 -1.14 -7.78
CA LEU A 215 8.19 -1.13 -6.38
C LEU A 215 6.74 -0.63 -6.26
N ALA A 216 5.97 -1.24 -5.36
CA ALA A 216 4.53 -1.01 -5.25
C ALA A 216 4.07 -1.01 -3.78
N GLY A 217 2.75 -0.97 -3.60
CA GLY A 217 2.08 -1.18 -2.33
C GLY A 217 2.55 -0.22 -1.25
N SER A 218 2.78 -0.73 -0.03
CA SER A 218 3.01 0.15 1.12
C SER A 218 4.33 0.91 1.08
N SER A 219 5.26 0.50 0.22
CA SER A 219 6.57 1.16 0.09
C SER A 219 6.51 2.49 -0.66
N LEU A 220 5.58 2.66 -1.61
CA LEU A 220 5.44 3.87 -2.41
C LEU A 220 4.08 4.59 -2.27
N ASN A 221 3.06 3.96 -1.68
CA ASN A 221 1.72 4.56 -1.57
C ASN A 221 1.54 5.60 -0.44
N GLY A 222 2.60 5.98 0.26
CA GLY A 222 2.57 6.95 1.36
C GLY A 222 2.09 6.41 2.72
N PHE A 223 1.60 5.17 2.78
CA PHE A 223 1.06 4.50 3.98
C PHE A 223 1.98 3.38 4.52
N GLY A 224 3.27 3.46 4.18
CA GLY A 224 4.33 2.58 4.67
C GLY A 224 4.74 2.88 6.11
N SER A 225 5.20 1.84 6.80
CA SER A 225 5.85 1.95 8.12
C SER A 225 7.28 1.42 8.05
N ARG A 226 8.10 1.69 9.07
CA ARG A 226 9.48 1.18 9.15
C ARG A 226 9.60 -0.35 9.01
N ASN A 227 8.54 -1.07 9.38
CA ASN A 227 8.41 -2.52 9.34
C ASN A 227 7.56 -3.03 8.16
N SER A 228 7.28 -2.18 7.17
CA SER A 228 6.53 -2.59 5.99
C SER A 228 7.40 -3.45 5.07
N ASP A 229 6.89 -4.61 4.68
CA ASP A 229 7.37 -5.41 3.55
C ASP A 229 7.40 -4.58 2.25
N ALA A 230 8.06 -5.11 1.22
CA ALA A 230 8.21 -4.46 -0.07
C ALA A 230 7.53 -5.24 -1.20
N ASP A 231 6.39 -4.72 -1.67
CA ASP A 231 5.66 -5.26 -2.80
C ASP A 231 6.39 -4.96 -4.13
N LEU A 232 6.61 -5.97 -4.97
CA LEU A 232 7.23 -5.85 -6.29
C LEU A 232 6.29 -6.37 -7.38
N CYS A 233 6.16 -5.63 -8.48
CA CYS A 233 5.44 -6.06 -9.68
C CYS A 233 6.39 -6.10 -10.88
N LEU A 234 6.67 -7.29 -11.40
CA LEU A 234 7.40 -7.48 -12.64
C LEU A 234 6.46 -7.37 -13.84
N VAL A 235 6.75 -6.47 -14.77
CA VAL A 235 6.00 -6.29 -16.02
C VAL A 235 6.89 -6.74 -17.18
N ILE A 236 6.52 -7.84 -17.85
CA ILE A 236 7.35 -8.45 -18.91
C ILE A 236 6.89 -8.01 -20.31
N GLN A 237 5.57 -8.03 -20.54
CA GLN A 237 4.91 -7.62 -21.78
C GLN A 237 3.64 -6.84 -21.42
N ALA A 238 3.21 -5.90 -22.29
CA ALA A 238 1.98 -5.13 -22.10
C ALA A 238 0.69 -5.96 -22.30
N ALA A 239 0.81 -7.17 -22.84
CA ALA A 239 -0.30 -8.09 -23.03
C ALA A 239 -0.79 -8.71 -21.69
N PRO A 240 -2.07 -9.12 -21.60
CA PRO A 240 -2.56 -9.90 -20.47
C PRO A 240 -1.79 -11.21 -20.32
N VAL A 241 -1.39 -11.52 -19.09
CA VAL A 241 -0.69 -12.76 -18.69
C VAL A 241 -1.65 -13.62 -17.90
N ASP A 242 -1.71 -14.94 -18.18
CA ASP A 242 -2.53 -15.84 -17.36
C ASP A 242 -1.90 -15.96 -15.95
N GLN A 243 -2.59 -15.37 -14.98
CA GLN A 243 -2.19 -15.37 -13.57
C GLN A 243 -2.13 -16.78 -12.95
N ARG A 244 -2.75 -17.80 -13.55
CA ARG A 244 -2.71 -19.18 -13.03
C ARG A 244 -1.57 -20.01 -13.60
N ASN A 245 -1.20 -19.78 -14.85
CA ASN A 245 -0.23 -20.62 -15.57
C ASN A 245 1.05 -19.84 -15.88
N ASP A 246 0.96 -18.83 -16.74
CA ASP A 246 2.10 -18.02 -17.20
C ASP A 246 2.84 -17.33 -16.05
N ALA A 247 2.09 -16.70 -15.13
CA ALA A 247 2.69 -16.01 -13.98
C ALA A 247 3.40 -16.99 -13.02
N VAL A 248 2.82 -18.17 -12.79
CA VAL A 248 3.43 -19.23 -11.96
C VAL A 248 4.71 -19.76 -12.62
N TYR A 249 4.69 -19.95 -13.94
CA TYR A 249 5.87 -20.38 -14.71
C TYR A 249 7.00 -19.34 -14.62
N VAL A 250 6.70 -18.07 -14.90
CA VAL A 250 7.67 -16.95 -14.78
C VAL A 250 8.25 -16.87 -13.38
N LEU A 251 7.42 -16.89 -12.33
CA LEU A 251 7.90 -16.85 -10.95
C LEU A 251 8.75 -18.07 -10.59
N SER A 252 8.47 -19.25 -11.17
CA SER A 252 9.32 -20.44 -10.95
C SER A 252 10.72 -20.27 -11.58
N LEU A 253 10.84 -19.65 -12.76
CA LEU A 253 12.13 -19.33 -13.36
C LEU A 253 12.91 -18.30 -12.52
N ILE A 254 12.22 -17.29 -11.99
CA ILE A 254 12.82 -16.28 -11.10
C ILE A 254 13.23 -16.90 -9.76
N GLN A 255 12.45 -17.84 -9.21
CA GLN A 255 12.83 -18.60 -8.01
C GLN A 255 14.14 -19.38 -8.23
N GLN A 256 14.31 -20.01 -9.40
CA GLN A 256 15.56 -20.71 -9.76
C GLN A 256 16.76 -19.76 -9.93
N LEU A 257 16.53 -18.52 -10.38
CA LEU A 257 17.55 -17.47 -10.35
C LEU A 257 17.88 -17.06 -8.90
N PHE A 258 16.87 -16.83 -8.06
CA PHE A 258 17.05 -16.37 -6.68
C PHE A 258 17.82 -17.36 -5.80
N TYR A 259 17.67 -18.67 -6.00
CA TYR A 259 18.52 -19.68 -5.34
C TYR A 259 20.03 -19.55 -5.63
N ARG A 260 20.42 -18.81 -6.68
CA ARG A 260 21.83 -18.55 -7.04
C ARG A 260 22.33 -17.20 -6.52
N LEU A 261 21.46 -16.36 -5.97
CA LEU A 261 21.79 -15.02 -5.49
C LEU A 261 22.12 -15.08 -4.00
N SER A 262 23.40 -14.94 -3.65
CA SER A 262 23.91 -15.10 -2.27
C SER A 262 23.29 -14.15 -1.25
N TYR A 263 22.75 -13.01 -1.69
CA TYR A 263 22.09 -11.99 -0.87
C TYR A 263 20.58 -12.21 -0.70
N ILE A 264 19.99 -13.25 -1.30
CA ILE A 264 18.58 -13.60 -1.15
C ILE A 264 18.41 -14.78 -0.18
N GLU A 265 17.39 -14.71 0.67
CA GLU A 265 16.99 -15.76 1.61
C GLU A 265 15.58 -16.28 1.30
N ARG A 266 15.41 -17.59 1.54
CA ARG A 266 14.11 -18.27 1.62
C ARG A 266 13.13 -17.97 0.46
N PRO A 267 13.54 -18.01 -0.83
CA PRO A 267 12.64 -17.71 -1.94
C PRO A 267 11.53 -18.76 -2.05
N GLN A 268 10.31 -18.39 -1.67
CA GLN A 268 9.13 -19.26 -1.56
C GLN A 268 8.02 -18.83 -2.51
N LEU A 269 7.68 -19.68 -3.49
CA LEU A 269 6.55 -19.47 -4.37
C LEU A 269 5.23 -19.88 -3.70
N ILE A 270 4.36 -18.90 -3.44
CA ILE A 270 3.02 -19.08 -2.90
C ILE A 270 2.00 -19.04 -4.04
N ARG A 271 1.20 -20.12 -4.15
CA ARG A 271 0.10 -20.21 -5.12
C ARG A 271 -1.19 -19.67 -4.50
N ALA A 272 -1.70 -18.57 -5.05
CA ALA A 272 -2.96 -17.91 -4.67
C ALA A 272 -3.64 -17.32 -5.92
N LYS A 273 -4.74 -16.56 -5.77
CA LYS A 273 -5.43 -15.89 -6.90
C LYS A 273 -4.48 -15.00 -7.72
N VAL A 274 -3.53 -14.34 -7.03
CA VAL A 274 -2.33 -13.73 -7.62
C VAL A 274 -1.15 -14.47 -7.00
N PRO A 275 -0.37 -15.25 -7.77
CA PRO A 275 0.82 -15.91 -7.24
C PRO A 275 1.88 -14.90 -6.80
N ILE A 276 2.60 -15.23 -5.73
CA ILE A 276 3.63 -14.37 -5.15
C ILE A 276 4.88 -15.22 -4.87
N LEU A 277 6.05 -14.75 -5.30
CA LEU A 277 7.34 -15.24 -4.83
C LEU A 277 7.78 -14.37 -3.66
N LYS A 278 7.66 -14.90 -2.44
CA LYS A 278 8.17 -14.26 -1.22
C LYS A 278 9.66 -14.55 -1.06
N PHE A 279 10.43 -13.58 -0.57
CA PHE A 279 11.84 -13.76 -0.25
C PHE A 279 12.32 -12.63 0.67
N ARG A 280 13.47 -12.83 1.33
CA ARG A 280 14.11 -11.78 2.14
C ARG A 280 15.43 -11.35 1.52
N ASP A 281 15.70 -10.05 1.50
CA ASP A 281 17.01 -9.51 1.16
C ASP A 281 17.90 -9.45 2.40
N LYS A 282 19.09 -10.07 2.35
CA LYS A 282 20.06 -10.06 3.44
C LYS A 282 20.64 -8.67 3.71
N VAL A 283 20.75 -7.82 2.70
CA VAL A 283 21.43 -6.52 2.80
C VAL A 283 20.55 -5.51 3.55
N SER A 284 19.29 -5.37 3.14
CA SER A 284 18.33 -4.50 3.82
C SER A 284 17.65 -5.16 5.02
N GLY A 285 17.63 -6.50 5.07
CA GLY A 285 16.89 -7.29 6.05
C GLY A 285 15.37 -7.37 5.80
N VAL A 286 14.88 -6.78 4.70
CA VAL A 286 13.46 -6.60 4.36
C VAL A 286 12.88 -7.82 3.64
N GLU A 287 11.64 -8.17 3.95
CA GLU A 287 10.82 -9.16 3.22
C GLU A 287 10.19 -8.52 1.97
N PHE A 288 10.18 -9.26 0.86
CA PHE A 288 9.69 -8.81 -0.44
C PHE A 288 8.67 -9.80 -1.03
N ASP A 289 7.62 -9.24 -1.63
CA ASP A 289 6.54 -9.97 -2.28
C ASP A 289 6.54 -9.69 -3.79
N LEU A 290 7.10 -10.59 -4.60
CA LEU A 290 7.15 -10.44 -6.06
C LEU A 290 5.97 -11.10 -6.76
N ASN A 291 5.23 -10.33 -7.54
CA ASN A 291 4.21 -10.81 -8.48
C ASN A 291 4.56 -10.45 -9.94
N VAL A 292 3.82 -11.00 -10.90
CA VAL A 292 4.02 -10.79 -12.35
C VAL A 292 2.75 -10.22 -12.98
N ASN A 293 2.89 -9.13 -13.75
CA ASN A 293 1.82 -8.47 -14.50
C ASN A 293 0.54 -8.10 -13.70
N ASN A 294 0.58 -8.01 -12.36
CA ASN A 294 -0.52 -7.47 -11.56
C ASN A 294 -0.51 -5.93 -11.57
N THR A 295 -0.71 -5.36 -12.75
CA THR A 295 -0.55 -3.92 -13.02
C THR A 295 -1.53 -3.02 -12.27
N VAL A 296 -2.69 -3.55 -11.86
CA VAL A 296 -3.66 -2.88 -10.98
C VAL A 296 -3.01 -2.49 -9.64
N GLY A 297 -2.09 -3.32 -9.12
CA GLY A 297 -1.29 -2.99 -7.93
C GLY A 297 -0.43 -1.73 -8.10
N ILE A 298 0.12 -1.51 -9.31
CA ILE A 298 0.89 -0.29 -9.63
C ILE A 298 -0.06 0.92 -9.67
N ARG A 299 -1.20 0.82 -10.38
CA ARG A 299 -2.21 1.89 -10.45
C ARG A 299 -2.68 2.34 -9.06
N ASN A 300 -3.03 1.37 -8.21
CA ASN A 300 -3.41 1.63 -6.82
C ASN A 300 -2.33 2.28 -5.99
N THR A 301 -1.07 1.89 -6.19
CA THR A 301 0.06 2.48 -5.45
C THR A 301 0.10 3.99 -5.65
N PHE A 302 -0.09 4.46 -6.88
CA PHE A 302 -0.02 5.89 -7.19
C PHE A 302 -1.33 6.64 -6.91
N LEU A 303 -2.51 6.03 -7.09
CA LEU A 303 -3.78 6.59 -6.61
C LEU A 303 -3.75 6.83 -5.09
N LEU A 304 -3.33 5.82 -4.33
CA LEU A 304 -3.19 5.92 -2.88
C LEU A 304 -2.08 6.90 -2.47
N ARG A 305 -0.99 7.00 -3.23
CA ARG A 305 0.06 8.01 -3.00
C ARG A 305 -0.48 9.43 -3.17
N SER A 306 -1.35 9.67 -4.15
CA SER A 306 -2.00 10.97 -4.28
C SER A 306 -2.87 11.25 -3.06
N TYR A 307 -3.77 10.34 -2.68
CA TYR A 307 -4.57 10.49 -1.45
C TYR A 307 -3.73 10.73 -0.19
N ALA A 308 -2.57 10.08 -0.06
CA ALA A 308 -1.64 10.27 1.05
C ALA A 308 -1.06 11.69 1.13
N ASN A 309 -1.00 12.41 0.00
CA ASN A 309 -0.48 13.77 -0.08
C ASN A 309 -1.59 14.82 -0.28
N THR A 310 -2.83 14.42 -0.54
CA THR A 310 -3.98 15.32 -0.75
C THR A 310 -4.30 16.16 0.48
N GLU A 311 -4.23 15.55 1.67
CA GLU A 311 -4.54 16.20 2.95
C GLU A 311 -3.71 15.56 4.08
N GLN A 312 -3.21 16.37 5.01
CA GLN A 312 -2.17 15.96 5.96
C GLN A 312 -2.60 14.93 7.03
N ARG A 313 -3.86 14.94 7.46
CA ARG A 313 -4.39 14.00 8.48
C ARG A 313 -4.52 12.58 7.94
N VAL A 314 -4.58 12.40 6.61
CA VAL A 314 -4.79 11.11 5.94
C VAL A 314 -3.70 10.08 6.30
N ARG A 315 -2.42 10.49 6.35
CA ARG A 315 -1.30 9.58 6.66
C ARG A 315 -1.29 9.12 8.14
N PRO A 316 -1.38 10.01 9.15
CA PRO A 316 -1.50 9.61 10.55
C PRO A 316 -2.69 8.71 10.85
N ILE A 317 -3.90 9.06 10.40
CA ILE A 317 -5.10 8.28 10.73
C ILE A 317 -5.05 6.86 10.16
N ILE A 318 -4.57 6.71 8.92
CA ILE A 318 -4.37 5.40 8.29
C ILE A 318 -3.31 4.57 9.03
N LEU A 319 -2.20 5.18 9.45
CA LEU A 319 -1.16 4.45 10.20
C LEU A 319 -1.69 3.93 11.54
N VAL A 320 -2.38 4.79 12.31
CA VAL A 320 -2.98 4.42 13.61
C VAL A 320 -3.97 3.28 13.44
N ILE A 321 -4.88 3.38 12.45
CA ILE A 321 -5.89 2.36 12.19
C ILE A 321 -5.26 1.03 11.73
N LYS A 322 -4.21 1.07 10.90
CA LYS A 322 -3.46 -0.15 10.52
C LYS A 322 -2.79 -0.81 11.72
N ARG A 323 -2.22 -0.04 12.65
CA ARG A 323 -1.60 -0.55 13.88
C ARG A 323 -2.64 -1.10 14.86
N TRP A 324 -3.74 -0.39 15.09
CA TRP A 324 -4.91 -0.85 15.87
C TRP A 324 -5.46 -2.17 15.33
N ALA A 325 -5.78 -2.24 14.05
CA ALA A 325 -6.35 -3.44 13.43
C ALA A 325 -5.37 -4.63 13.45
N ARG A 326 -4.05 -4.38 13.38
CA ARG A 326 -3.02 -5.43 13.55
C ARG A 326 -2.91 -5.89 15.01
N HIS A 327 -2.98 -4.99 15.97
CA HIS A 327 -2.93 -5.30 17.40
C HIS A 327 -4.10 -6.23 17.81
N HIS A 328 -5.30 -5.96 17.30
CA HIS A 328 -6.50 -6.79 17.54
C HIS A 328 -6.65 -7.99 16.58
N GLY A 329 -5.62 -8.31 15.77
CA GLY A 329 -5.64 -9.50 14.91
C GLY A 329 -6.64 -9.49 13.75
N ILE A 330 -7.21 -8.33 13.39
CA ILE A 330 -8.20 -8.15 12.32
C ILE A 330 -7.61 -7.60 11.00
N ASN A 331 -6.28 -7.49 10.90
CA ASN A 331 -5.53 -7.03 9.73
C ASN A 331 -4.58 -8.11 9.18
N ASP A 332 -5.16 -9.25 8.80
CA ASP A 332 -4.47 -10.38 8.15
C ASP A 332 -5.43 -11.14 7.22
N ALA A 333 -5.36 -10.85 5.92
CA ALA A 333 -6.19 -11.49 4.90
C ALA A 333 -5.88 -12.98 4.71
N SER A 334 -4.69 -13.47 5.09
CA SER A 334 -4.37 -14.90 5.04
C SER A 334 -5.11 -15.70 6.12
N LYS A 335 -5.56 -15.02 7.18
CA LYS A 335 -6.35 -15.58 8.31
C LYS A 335 -7.84 -15.24 8.23
N GLY A 336 -8.34 -14.84 7.05
CA GLY A 336 -9.75 -14.54 6.81
C GLY A 336 -10.24 -13.21 7.39
N THR A 337 -9.34 -12.26 7.66
CA THR A 337 -9.69 -10.91 8.17
C THR A 337 -9.41 -9.82 7.12
N LEU A 338 -9.43 -8.54 7.50
CA LEU A 338 -9.25 -7.44 6.54
C LEU A 338 -7.81 -7.41 6.01
N SER A 339 -7.65 -7.04 4.74
CA SER A 339 -6.32 -6.68 4.22
C SER A 339 -5.97 -5.24 4.61
N SER A 340 -4.68 -4.92 4.72
CA SER A 340 -4.24 -3.53 4.92
C SER A 340 -4.68 -2.60 3.78
N TYR A 341 -4.87 -3.11 2.55
CA TYR A 341 -5.41 -2.33 1.44
C TYR A 341 -6.92 -2.04 1.62
N THR A 342 -7.70 -3.04 2.02
CA THR A 342 -9.12 -2.89 2.37
C THR A 342 -9.32 -1.86 3.49
N LEU A 343 -8.50 -1.92 4.55
CA LEU A 343 -8.52 -0.93 5.62
C LEU A 343 -8.22 0.48 5.13
N VAL A 344 -7.22 0.67 4.25
CA VAL A 344 -6.94 1.98 3.63
C VAL A 344 -8.17 2.51 2.89
N LEU A 345 -8.80 1.70 2.03
CA LEU A 345 -10.01 2.11 1.30
C LEU A 345 -11.18 2.44 2.24
N MET A 346 -11.36 1.69 3.33
CA MET A 346 -12.36 1.97 4.36
C MET A 346 -12.13 3.33 5.05
N VAL A 347 -10.87 3.70 5.31
CA VAL A 347 -10.53 5.00 5.90
C VAL A 347 -10.76 6.13 4.90
N LEU A 348 -10.29 5.97 3.65
CA LEU A 348 -10.52 6.99 2.61
C LEU A 348 -12.01 7.23 2.38
N HIS A 349 -12.82 6.18 2.26
CA HIS A 349 -14.27 6.27 2.15
C HIS A 349 -14.92 7.01 3.32
N TYR A 350 -14.48 6.74 4.56
CA TYR A 350 -14.98 7.46 5.73
C TYR A 350 -14.67 8.96 5.61
N LEU A 351 -13.43 9.33 5.27
CA LEU A 351 -13.01 10.73 5.09
C LEU A 351 -13.73 11.43 3.92
N GLN A 352 -14.10 10.70 2.86
CA GLN A 352 -14.89 11.18 1.72
C GLN A 352 -16.38 11.37 2.02
N THR A 353 -16.94 10.63 2.99
CA THR A 353 -18.39 10.59 3.28
C THR A 353 -18.79 11.29 4.58
N LEU A 354 -17.88 12.07 5.16
CA LEU A 354 -18.21 13.05 6.19
C LEU A 354 -19.12 14.17 5.64
N PRO A 355 -19.92 14.85 6.49
CA PRO A 355 -20.77 15.98 6.07
C PRO A 355 -19.97 17.09 5.37
N GLU A 356 -18.76 17.35 5.89
CA GLU A 356 -17.71 18.09 5.20
C GLU A 356 -16.58 17.11 4.89
N PRO A 357 -16.34 16.75 3.61
CA PRO A 357 -15.30 15.80 3.22
C PRO A 357 -13.89 16.31 3.58
N VAL A 358 -13.07 15.43 4.14
CA VAL A 358 -11.65 15.69 4.38
C VAL A 358 -10.84 15.52 3.09
N ILE A 359 -11.33 14.69 2.15
CA ILE A 359 -10.72 14.42 0.84
C ILE A 359 -11.81 14.21 -0.24
N PRO A 360 -11.52 14.49 -1.52
CA PRO A 360 -12.45 14.33 -2.64
C PRO A 360 -12.42 12.90 -3.24
N SER A 361 -13.06 12.68 -4.39
CA SER A 361 -12.68 11.57 -5.29
C SER A 361 -11.72 12.05 -6.37
N LEU A 362 -10.45 11.67 -6.23
CA LEU A 362 -9.40 12.01 -7.18
C LEU A 362 -9.66 11.44 -8.58
N GLN A 363 -10.34 10.29 -8.69
CA GLN A 363 -10.69 9.69 -9.99
C GLN A 363 -11.85 10.41 -10.69
N LYS A 364 -12.64 11.22 -9.97
CA LYS A 364 -13.69 12.07 -10.55
C LYS A 364 -13.17 13.45 -10.93
N GLU A 365 -12.30 14.02 -10.10
CA GLU A 365 -11.73 15.36 -10.31
C GLU A 365 -10.59 15.34 -11.33
N TYR A 366 -9.79 14.27 -11.36
CA TYR A 366 -8.60 14.12 -12.22
C TYR A 366 -8.61 12.79 -13.01
N PRO A 367 -9.65 12.50 -13.82
CA PRO A 367 -9.81 11.22 -14.52
C PRO A 367 -8.65 10.91 -15.49
N GLU A 368 -8.05 11.93 -16.10
CA GLU A 368 -6.85 11.83 -16.95
C GLU A 368 -5.59 11.39 -16.18
N CYS A 369 -5.48 11.70 -14.89
CA CYS A 369 -4.39 11.23 -14.03
C CYS A 369 -4.54 9.77 -13.60
N PHE A 370 -5.76 9.24 -13.58
CA PHE A 370 -6.07 7.90 -13.05
C PHE A 370 -6.82 7.00 -14.05
N SER A 371 -6.66 7.23 -15.36
CA SER A 371 -7.29 6.40 -16.38
C SER A 371 -6.85 4.92 -16.28
N PRO A 372 -7.80 3.95 -16.24
CA PRO A 372 -7.49 2.52 -16.27
C PRO A 372 -6.75 2.06 -17.53
N THR A 373 -6.81 2.84 -18.63
CA THR A 373 -6.12 2.55 -19.90
C THR A 373 -4.74 3.21 -19.99
N MET A 374 -4.31 4.02 -19.01
CA MET A 374 -3.01 4.68 -19.04
C MET A 374 -1.86 3.67 -19.07
N GLU A 375 -0.87 3.91 -19.92
CA GLU A 375 0.37 3.11 -19.96
C GLU A 375 1.09 3.07 -18.60
N ILE A 376 1.51 1.87 -18.17
CA ILE A 376 1.99 1.62 -16.80
C ILE A 376 3.24 2.43 -16.43
N HIS A 377 4.05 2.81 -17.42
CA HIS A 377 5.24 3.64 -17.21
C HIS A 377 4.92 5.12 -16.99
N LEU A 378 3.72 5.59 -17.32
CA LEU A 378 3.27 6.97 -17.09
C LEU A 378 2.57 7.14 -15.73
N VAL A 379 2.01 6.06 -15.18
CA VAL A 379 1.30 6.04 -13.89
C VAL A 379 2.10 6.66 -12.72
N PRO A 380 3.43 6.49 -12.60
CA PRO A 380 4.21 7.14 -11.54
C PRO A 380 4.35 8.66 -11.67
N GLU A 381 4.19 9.19 -12.89
CA GLU A 381 4.55 10.57 -13.25
C GLU A 381 3.34 11.49 -13.31
N ARG A 382 2.19 11.01 -13.83
CA ARG A 382 0.98 11.84 -14.02
C ARG A 382 0.39 12.46 -12.74
N PRO A 383 0.38 11.80 -11.57
CA PRO A 383 -0.27 12.38 -10.38
C PRO A 383 0.57 13.43 -9.62
N LYS A 384 1.70 13.90 -10.19
CA LYS A 384 2.61 14.85 -9.53
C LYS A 384 2.06 16.28 -9.46
N ASP A 385 1.17 16.65 -10.38
CA ASP A 385 0.67 18.01 -10.56
C ASP A 385 -0.72 18.23 -9.91
N ILE A 386 -1.20 17.26 -9.12
CA ILE A 386 -2.47 17.36 -8.39
C ILE A 386 -2.29 18.33 -7.21
N PRO A 387 -3.09 19.40 -7.10
CA PRO A 387 -2.97 20.36 -6.01
C PRO A 387 -3.38 19.76 -4.66
N LEU A 388 -2.93 20.39 -3.57
CA LEU A 388 -3.43 20.11 -2.22
C LEU A 388 -4.93 20.43 -2.13
N TYR A 389 -5.68 19.59 -1.40
CA TYR A 389 -7.12 19.79 -1.23
C TYR A 389 -7.41 20.64 0.00
N SER A 390 -7.99 21.82 -0.22
CA SER A 390 -8.46 22.71 0.84
C SER A 390 -9.79 22.23 1.42
N SER A 391 -9.73 21.24 2.32
CA SER A 391 -10.89 20.79 3.08
C SER A 391 -11.36 21.88 4.06
N SER A 392 -12.68 22.11 4.13
CA SER A 392 -13.29 22.95 5.17
C SER A 392 -13.35 22.27 6.54
N ASN A 393 -13.26 20.94 6.57
CA ASN A 393 -13.38 20.14 7.78
C ASN A 393 -12.20 20.38 8.74
N ASP A 394 -12.46 20.85 9.95
CA ASP A 394 -11.47 21.26 10.95
C ASP A 394 -11.23 20.22 12.06
N ALA A 395 -11.86 19.04 11.99
CA ALA A 395 -11.84 18.02 13.03
C ALA A 395 -10.42 17.51 13.35
N SER A 396 -10.15 17.27 14.64
CA SER A 396 -8.86 16.74 15.10
C SER A 396 -8.63 15.30 14.65
N LEU A 397 -7.37 14.84 14.71
CA LEU A 397 -7.03 13.44 14.42
C LEU A 397 -7.81 12.45 15.32
N GLY A 398 -7.96 12.78 16.59
CA GLY A 398 -8.69 11.99 17.58
C GLY A 398 -10.20 11.99 17.36
N GLU A 399 -10.77 13.11 16.90
CA GLU A 399 -12.18 13.18 16.49
C GLU A 399 -12.44 12.32 15.25
N LEU A 400 -11.56 12.39 14.24
CA LEU A 400 -11.67 11.56 13.04
C LEU A 400 -11.48 10.06 13.34
N LEU A 401 -10.55 9.68 14.23
CA LEU A 401 -10.38 8.29 14.66
C LEU A 401 -11.61 7.77 15.40
N LEU A 402 -12.15 8.55 16.33
CA LEU A 402 -13.36 8.18 17.07
C LEU A 402 -14.59 8.07 16.15
N GLY A 403 -14.72 9.01 15.20
CA GLY A 403 -15.77 9.01 14.19
C GLY A 403 -15.66 7.83 13.22
N PHE A 404 -14.46 7.44 12.80
CA PHE A 404 -14.20 6.25 11.99
C PHE A 404 -14.66 4.97 12.71
N LEU A 405 -14.28 4.81 13.98
CA LEU A 405 -14.68 3.65 14.79
C LEU A 405 -16.21 3.61 14.97
N LYS A 406 -16.83 4.75 15.29
CA LYS A 406 -18.30 4.88 15.38
C LYS A 406 -19.00 4.54 14.06
N TYR A 407 -18.48 5.05 12.94
CA TYR A 407 -19.08 4.89 11.62
C TYR A 407 -19.22 3.41 11.26
N TYR A 408 -18.15 2.63 11.42
CA TYR A 408 -18.15 1.20 11.13
C TYR A 408 -18.77 0.32 12.23
N ALA A 409 -18.83 0.81 13.48
CA ALA A 409 -19.55 0.15 14.56
C ALA A 409 -21.08 0.23 14.43
N SER A 410 -21.65 1.37 14.01
CA SER A 410 -23.10 1.59 14.10
C SER A 410 -23.78 2.35 12.96
N VAL A 411 -23.05 2.91 11.99
CA VAL A 411 -23.64 3.77 10.92
C VAL A 411 -23.64 3.06 9.57
N PHE A 412 -22.53 2.43 9.19
CA PHE A 412 -22.39 1.74 7.91
C PHE A 412 -23.19 0.43 7.88
N SER A 413 -24.03 0.25 6.85
CA SER A 413 -24.89 -0.92 6.71
C SER A 413 -24.23 -2.00 5.83
N TRP A 414 -23.40 -2.84 6.45
CA TRP A 414 -22.62 -3.93 5.81
C TRP A 414 -23.45 -4.87 4.90
N ASP A 415 -24.71 -5.10 5.26
CA ASP A 415 -25.65 -5.94 4.52
C ASP A 415 -26.24 -5.26 3.28
N LYS A 416 -26.26 -3.92 3.24
CA LYS A 416 -26.96 -3.10 2.23
C LYS A 416 -26.05 -2.24 1.36
N GLN A 417 -24.77 -2.06 1.73
CA GLN A 417 -23.90 -1.07 1.10
C GLN A 417 -22.55 -1.66 0.64
N VAL A 418 -22.00 -1.04 -0.41
CA VAL A 418 -20.65 -1.26 -0.94
C VAL A 418 -19.86 0.03 -0.79
N ILE A 419 -18.66 -0.06 -0.23
CA ILE A 419 -17.73 1.06 -0.14
C ILE A 419 -17.13 1.32 -1.52
N SER A 420 -17.23 2.56 -2.04
CA SER A 420 -16.58 2.97 -3.28
C SER A 420 -15.82 4.28 -3.10
N VAL A 421 -14.49 4.17 -3.04
CA VAL A 421 -13.58 5.33 -3.00
C VAL A 421 -13.57 6.07 -4.34
N ARG A 422 -13.76 5.35 -5.45
CA ARG A 422 -13.92 5.90 -6.80
C ARG A 422 -15.15 6.81 -6.89
N GLU A 423 -16.27 6.40 -6.31
CA GLU A 423 -17.49 7.21 -6.30
C GLU A 423 -17.54 8.27 -5.19
N ALA A 424 -16.65 8.18 -4.18
CA ALA A 424 -16.73 8.91 -2.91
C ALA A 424 -18.03 8.63 -2.12
N LYS A 425 -18.58 7.41 -2.24
CA LYS A 425 -19.94 7.09 -1.79
C LYS A 425 -20.09 5.65 -1.29
N ALA A 426 -21.04 5.46 -0.37
CA ALA A 426 -21.59 4.15 -0.05
C ALA A 426 -22.68 3.80 -1.08
N LEU A 427 -22.36 2.92 -2.02
CA LEU A 427 -23.27 2.48 -3.06
C LEU A 427 -24.25 1.42 -2.52
N PRO A 428 -25.48 1.30 -3.05
CA PRO A 428 -26.35 0.18 -2.70
C PRO A 428 -25.76 -1.14 -3.18
N LYS A 429 -25.82 -2.17 -2.33
CA LYS A 429 -25.37 -3.52 -2.64
C LYS A 429 -26.30 -4.18 -3.66
N SER A 430 -25.78 -4.44 -4.86
CA SER A 430 -26.53 -5.10 -5.92
C SER A 430 -26.56 -6.62 -5.74
N ASN A 431 -27.54 -7.28 -6.37
CA ASN A 431 -27.72 -8.73 -6.30
C ASN A 431 -26.75 -9.52 -7.20
N SER A 432 -25.59 -8.93 -7.56
CA SER A 432 -24.60 -9.57 -8.42
C SER A 432 -23.75 -10.60 -7.65
N LEU A 433 -23.16 -11.55 -8.39
CA LEU A 433 -22.32 -12.62 -7.81
C LEU A 433 -21.08 -12.09 -7.06
N GLU A 434 -20.59 -10.89 -7.38
CA GLU A 434 -19.44 -10.29 -6.69
C GLU A 434 -19.79 -9.85 -5.25
N TRP A 435 -21.03 -9.40 -5.02
CA TRP A 435 -21.45 -8.75 -3.77
C TRP A 435 -22.39 -9.58 -2.92
N ARG A 436 -23.39 -10.23 -3.53
CA ARG A 436 -24.58 -10.80 -2.84
C ARG A 436 -24.22 -11.58 -1.58
N ASP A 437 -23.30 -12.54 -1.74
CA ASP A 437 -22.95 -13.53 -0.72
C ASP A 437 -21.69 -13.14 0.09
N LYS A 438 -21.36 -11.83 0.17
CA LYS A 438 -20.19 -11.30 0.90
C LYS A 438 -20.61 -10.51 2.14
N PHE A 439 -19.89 -10.68 3.25
CA PHE A 439 -20.16 -9.95 4.51
C PHE A 439 -19.68 -8.49 4.48
N ILE A 440 -18.53 -8.25 3.85
CA ILE A 440 -17.94 -6.92 3.68
C ILE A 440 -17.72 -6.69 2.19
N CYS A 441 -18.13 -5.53 1.68
CA CYS A 441 -18.07 -5.17 0.27
C CYS A 441 -17.31 -3.86 0.10
N VAL A 442 -16.11 -3.94 -0.48
CA VAL A 442 -15.25 -2.78 -0.78
C VAL A 442 -14.81 -2.87 -2.23
N GLU A 443 -15.28 -1.94 -3.05
CA GLU A 443 -14.97 -1.82 -4.47
C GLU A 443 -13.47 -1.49 -4.67
N GLU A 444 -12.82 -2.28 -5.51
CA GLU A 444 -11.50 -2.02 -6.06
C GLU A 444 -11.60 -0.86 -7.08
N PRO A 445 -10.88 0.27 -6.92
CA PRO A 445 -11.16 1.49 -7.70
C PRO A 445 -10.82 1.45 -9.20
N PHE A 446 -10.20 0.38 -9.73
CA PHE A 446 -9.88 0.21 -11.15
C PHE A 446 -10.58 -1.00 -11.80
N ASP A 447 -10.72 -2.11 -11.08
CA ASP A 447 -11.28 -3.38 -11.60
C ASP A 447 -12.66 -3.75 -11.04
N GLY A 448 -13.17 -3.03 -10.04
CA GLY A 448 -14.51 -3.23 -9.48
C GLY A 448 -14.68 -4.51 -8.66
N THR A 449 -13.64 -5.29 -8.40
CA THR A 449 -13.75 -6.50 -7.57
C THR A 449 -13.85 -6.17 -6.08
N ASN A 450 -14.26 -7.14 -5.26
CA ASN A 450 -14.28 -6.98 -3.82
C ASN A 450 -12.88 -7.19 -3.22
N THR A 451 -12.31 -6.14 -2.60
CA THR A 451 -11.02 -6.23 -1.90
C THR A 451 -11.14 -6.99 -0.57
N ALA A 452 -12.30 -6.95 0.08
CA ALA A 452 -12.58 -7.58 1.36
C ALA A 452 -12.94 -9.08 1.27
N ARG A 453 -12.79 -9.69 0.08
CA ARG A 453 -13.16 -11.09 -0.24
C ARG A 453 -12.59 -12.17 0.69
N ALA A 454 -11.54 -11.86 1.46
CA ALA A 454 -10.99 -12.76 2.48
C ALA A 454 -11.92 -12.93 3.70
N VAL A 455 -12.79 -11.96 3.98
CA VAL A 455 -13.77 -12.04 5.07
C VAL A 455 -15.00 -12.83 4.61
N HIS A 456 -14.83 -14.15 4.52
CA HIS A 456 -15.87 -15.11 4.07
C HIS A 456 -16.42 -15.99 5.19
N GLU A 457 -15.89 -15.90 6.41
CA GLU A 457 -16.38 -16.61 7.59
C GLU A 457 -17.23 -15.67 8.46
N LYS A 458 -18.42 -16.12 8.86
CA LYS A 458 -19.30 -15.34 9.75
C LYS A 458 -18.62 -14.98 11.07
N VAL A 459 -17.87 -15.90 11.66
CA VAL A 459 -17.13 -15.68 12.92
C VAL A 459 -16.10 -14.55 12.78
N LYS A 460 -15.40 -14.47 11.64
CA LYS A 460 -14.43 -13.40 11.36
C LYS A 460 -15.12 -12.05 11.18
N PHE A 461 -16.24 -12.03 10.46
CA PHE A 461 -17.06 -10.82 10.29
C PHE A 461 -17.63 -10.30 11.61
N ASP A 462 -18.20 -11.19 12.44
CA ASP A 462 -18.74 -10.83 13.75
C ASP A 462 -17.63 -10.31 14.69
N ALA A 463 -16.44 -10.95 14.69
CA ALA A 463 -15.28 -10.50 15.45
C ALA A 463 -14.79 -9.10 15.01
N ILE A 464 -14.71 -8.85 13.69
CA ILE A 464 -14.38 -7.52 13.16
C ILE A 464 -15.38 -6.47 13.67
N LYS A 465 -16.69 -6.74 13.56
CA LYS A 465 -17.73 -5.82 14.05
C LYS A 465 -17.63 -5.57 15.56
N ALA A 466 -17.47 -6.62 16.35
CA ALA A 466 -17.30 -6.52 17.80
C ALA A 466 -16.10 -5.63 18.15
N GLN A 467 -14.96 -5.81 17.48
CA GLN A 467 -13.77 -5.01 17.72
C GLN A 467 -13.97 -3.53 17.40
N PHE A 468 -14.69 -3.19 16.33
CA PHE A 468 -15.07 -1.80 16.02
C PHE A 468 -15.94 -1.21 17.14
N THR A 469 -16.96 -1.94 17.59
CA THR A 469 -17.88 -1.49 18.66
C THR A 469 -17.16 -1.30 20.00
N GLU A 470 -16.36 -2.27 20.44
CA GLU A 470 -15.62 -2.21 21.70
C GLU A 470 -14.60 -1.07 21.68
N SER A 471 -13.80 -0.96 20.62
CA SER A 471 -12.80 0.10 20.48
C SER A 471 -13.44 1.49 20.44
N TRP A 472 -14.60 1.64 19.79
CA TRP A 472 -15.38 2.88 19.81
C TRP A 472 -15.84 3.24 21.24
N GLN A 473 -16.47 2.31 21.95
CA GLN A 473 -16.99 2.54 23.31
C GLN A 473 -15.86 2.92 24.29
N VAL A 474 -14.76 2.17 24.26
CA VAL A 474 -13.58 2.42 25.10
C VAL A 474 -12.95 3.78 24.79
N LEU A 475 -12.74 4.09 23.50
CA LEU A 475 -12.13 5.36 23.10
C LEU A 475 -13.04 6.57 23.35
N GLN A 476 -14.37 6.40 23.22
CA GLN A 476 -15.34 7.43 23.54
C GLN A 476 -15.27 7.85 25.02
N LEU A 477 -15.14 6.88 25.93
CA LEU A 477 -15.03 7.12 27.37
C LEU A 477 -13.64 7.61 27.80
N ARG A 478 -12.57 7.03 27.24
CA ARG A 478 -11.20 7.23 27.74
C ARG A 478 -10.42 8.36 27.06
N LYS A 479 -10.69 8.63 25.77
CA LYS A 479 -9.98 9.64 24.96
C LYS A 479 -8.44 9.51 25.03
N ASP A 480 -7.94 8.28 25.06
CA ASP A 480 -6.51 7.94 25.16
C ASP A 480 -6.26 6.67 24.34
N LEU A 481 -5.29 6.74 23.43
CA LEU A 481 -4.99 5.70 22.45
C LEU A 481 -4.55 4.39 23.13
N ASN A 482 -3.91 4.46 24.31
CA ASN A 482 -3.37 3.29 24.99
C ASN A 482 -4.42 2.26 25.42
N PHE A 483 -5.69 2.65 25.54
CA PHE A 483 -6.78 1.71 25.86
C PHE A 483 -7.23 0.86 24.67
N ILE A 484 -6.88 1.23 23.44
CA ILE A 484 -7.19 0.45 22.22
C ILE A 484 -5.94 0.04 21.43
N LEU A 485 -4.78 0.64 21.73
CA LEU A 485 -3.50 0.36 21.08
C LEU A 485 -2.36 0.83 22.01
N PRO A 486 -1.60 -0.06 22.66
CA PRO A 486 -0.54 0.33 23.59
C PRO A 486 0.60 1.03 22.82
N VAL A 487 0.68 2.36 22.94
CA VAL A 487 1.48 3.21 22.03
C VAL A 487 2.97 2.89 22.15
N ARG A 488 3.50 2.88 23.38
CA ARG A 488 4.93 2.60 23.64
C ARG A 488 5.36 1.23 23.12
N ASN A 489 4.57 0.18 23.39
CA ASN A 489 4.86 -1.18 22.93
C ASN A 489 4.83 -1.26 21.39
N THR A 490 3.92 -0.52 20.76
CA THR A 490 3.75 -0.47 19.30
C THR A 490 4.93 0.25 18.61
N ILE A 491 5.50 1.28 19.26
CA ILE A 491 6.71 1.98 18.80
C ILE A 491 7.96 1.10 18.98
N GLN A 492 8.00 0.29 20.04
CA GLN A 492 9.13 -0.58 20.41
C GLN A 492 9.17 -1.91 19.65
N SER A 493 8.05 -2.40 19.09
CA SER A 493 7.99 -3.65 18.32
C SER A 493 8.58 -3.48 16.89
N ARG A 494 9.81 -3.00 16.82
CA ARG A 494 10.60 -2.82 15.59
C ARG A 494 11.20 -4.12 15.08
#